data_AF-A0A3M6VW45-F1
#
_entry.id   AF-A0A3M6VW45-F1
#
_cell.length_a   1.000
_cell.length_b   1.000
_cell.length_c   1.000
_cell.angle_alpha   90.00
_cell.angle_beta   90.00
_cell.angle_gamma   90.00
#
_symmetry.space_group_name_H-M   'P 1'
#
loop_
_entity.id
_entity.type
_entity.pdbx_description
1 polymer ?
#
loop_
_entity_poly.entity_id
_entity_poly.type
_entity_poly.pdbx_seq_one_letter_code
_entity_poly.pdbx_strand_id
1 'polypeptide(L)'
;PKAGEADIKLGDRVGSINTYGFCNKCDACKQGQQLCEKLPGMLGLTLNGGFSQYMKADSRVVSKVPEKIPWDQAAPLFCAGATVYGALLAIDPKPGQWCAQVGIGGLGHLGIQYAKAMGMKVIAIDNRKEGIDLANKVPSHLKPDRTYLIDSPEAEQKCAEELMGSFYDTNPGVDRIVINAEAPHLIKFSQKFLRKGGQLSDVGLPSTSNFEVDPFSLNFKEQKICGQLICTPKQCQDMVKLHADNGCEVWIEKNYSVEQTNEMLEHYKSKQLQGRVCMVF
;
A
#
# COMPACT_ATOMS: atom_id res chain seq x y z
N PRO A 1 27.55 4.33 11.92
CA PRO A 1 27.50 5.33 10.83
C PRO A 1 27.57 6.75 11.42
N LYS A 2 28.42 7.62 10.89
CA LYS A 2 28.41 9.03 11.28
C LYS A 2 27.07 9.65 10.83
N ALA A 3 26.45 10.48 11.66
CA ALA A 3 25.33 11.31 11.21
C ALA A 3 25.82 12.16 10.02
N GLY A 4 25.11 12.13 8.89
CA GLY A 4 25.44 12.96 7.71
C GLY A 4 25.89 12.25 6.42
N GLU A 5 25.83 10.91 6.32
CA GLU A 5 26.04 10.23 5.02
C GLU A 5 24.82 10.32 4.09
N ALA A 6 23.64 10.64 4.63
CA ALA A 6 22.50 11.09 3.84
C ALA A 6 22.55 12.62 3.77
N ASP A 7 22.19 13.21 2.62
CA ASP A 7 22.01 14.65 2.42
C ASP A 7 20.84 15.16 3.30
N ILE A 8 21.00 15.17 4.62
CA ILE A 8 20.00 15.56 5.62
C ILE A 8 20.66 16.55 6.58
N LYS A 9 20.02 17.70 6.78
CA LYS A 9 20.49 18.75 7.68
C LYS A 9 19.44 19.12 8.72
N LEU A 10 19.87 19.81 9.77
CA LEU A 10 18.97 20.39 10.76
C LEU A 10 17.91 21.27 10.08
N GLY A 11 16.65 21.09 10.47
CA GLY A 11 15.50 21.79 9.88
C GLY A 11 14.83 21.05 8.72
N ASP A 12 15.47 20.01 8.16
CA ASP A 12 14.82 19.21 7.11
C ASP A 12 13.62 18.45 7.69
N ARG A 13 12.52 18.47 6.93
CA ARG A 13 11.34 17.65 7.22
C ARG A 13 11.59 16.24 6.71
N VAL A 14 11.51 15.25 7.60
CA VAL A 14 11.79 13.85 7.26
C VAL A 14 10.75 12.92 7.87
N GLY A 15 10.58 11.76 7.25
CA GLY A 15 9.97 10.60 7.90
C GLY A 15 10.76 9.34 7.59
N SER A 16 10.53 8.30 8.40
CA SER A 16 11.28 7.05 8.34
C SER A 16 10.32 5.90 8.07
N ILE A 17 10.67 5.03 7.12
CA ILE A 17 10.06 3.70 7.07
C ILE A 17 10.33 2.94 8.38
N ASN A 18 9.54 1.91 8.66
CA ASN A 18 9.65 1.16 9.92
C ASN A 18 10.94 0.35 10.05
N THR A 19 11.58 -0.09 8.96
CA THR A 19 12.86 -0.80 9.01
C THR A 19 14.00 0.13 9.43
N TYR A 20 14.65 -0.14 10.58
CA TYR A 20 15.68 0.74 11.14
C TYR A 20 16.96 0.81 10.30
N GLY A 21 17.26 -0.20 9.49
CA GLY A 21 18.44 -0.19 8.62
C GLY A 21 18.82 -1.56 8.08
N PHE A 22 19.85 -1.55 7.24
CA PHE A 22 20.34 -2.73 6.53
C PHE A 22 21.84 -2.89 6.72
N CYS A 23 22.32 -4.14 6.76
CA CYS A 23 23.74 -4.42 6.89
C CYS A 23 24.53 -4.15 5.61
N ASN A 24 23.86 -4.17 4.44
CA ASN A 24 24.43 -3.99 3.09
C ASN A 24 25.60 -4.94 2.76
N LYS A 25 25.70 -6.07 3.46
CA LYS A 25 26.83 -7.01 3.35
C LYS A 25 26.40 -8.48 3.17
N CYS A 26 25.21 -8.87 3.61
CA CYS A 26 24.71 -10.23 3.40
C CYS A 26 24.22 -10.42 1.96
N ASP A 27 24.13 -11.67 1.51
CA ASP A 27 23.72 -11.99 0.14
C ASP A 27 22.27 -11.57 -0.14
N ALA A 28 21.38 -11.65 0.85
CA ALA A 28 20.02 -11.18 0.71
C ALA A 28 19.93 -9.66 0.41
N CYS A 29 20.86 -8.84 0.92
CA CYS A 29 20.92 -7.41 0.58
C CYS A 29 21.18 -7.16 -0.91
N LYS A 30 21.83 -8.09 -1.62
CA LYS A 30 22.09 -8.00 -3.07
C LYS A 30 20.81 -8.22 -3.89
N GLN A 31 19.87 -9.00 -3.36
CA GLN A 31 18.56 -9.25 -3.97
C GLN A 31 17.57 -8.11 -3.68
N GLY A 32 17.72 -7.45 -2.53
CA GLY A 32 16.99 -6.25 -2.17
C GLY A 32 17.25 -5.88 -0.71
N GLN A 33 17.41 -4.58 -0.42
CA GLN A 33 17.76 -4.13 0.94
C GLN A 33 16.78 -4.63 2.00
N GLN A 34 15.48 -4.67 1.68
CA GLN A 34 14.43 -5.13 2.60
C GLN A 34 14.55 -6.61 3.01
N LEU A 35 15.36 -7.41 2.32
CA LEU A 35 15.59 -8.82 2.63
C LEU A 35 16.77 -9.04 3.59
N CYS A 36 17.32 -7.98 4.17
CA CYS A 36 18.49 -8.04 5.04
C CYS A 36 18.32 -9.01 6.22
N GLU A 37 19.11 -10.08 6.25
CA GLU A 37 19.15 -11.08 7.33
C GLU A 37 19.63 -10.54 8.67
N LYS A 38 20.38 -9.43 8.64
CA LYS A 38 20.96 -8.78 9.83
C LYS A 38 20.27 -7.45 10.12
N LEU A 39 18.93 -7.45 10.05
CA LEU A 39 18.09 -6.30 10.32
C LEU A 39 18.22 -5.90 11.81
N PRO A 40 18.63 -4.66 12.14
CA PRO A 40 18.78 -4.24 13.53
C PRO A 40 17.46 -4.25 14.33
N GLY A 41 16.34 -4.04 13.63
CA GLY A 41 14.99 -4.04 14.21
C GLY A 41 14.03 -3.17 13.40
N MET A 42 12.78 -3.11 13.86
CA MET A 42 11.70 -2.34 13.27
C MET A 42 11.20 -1.31 14.28
N LEU A 43 11.21 -0.04 13.90
CA LEU A 43 10.73 1.10 14.68
C LEU A 43 9.26 0.91 15.05
N GLY A 44 8.94 1.06 16.33
CA GLY A 44 7.59 0.89 16.87
C GLY A 44 7.12 -0.56 17.04
N LEU A 45 7.98 -1.54 16.73
CA LEU A 45 7.71 -2.96 16.94
C LEU A 45 8.75 -3.61 17.87
N THR A 46 10.00 -3.72 17.39
CA THR A 46 11.11 -4.29 18.17
C THR A 46 12.08 -3.24 18.70
N LEU A 47 11.94 -1.99 18.23
CA LEU A 47 12.68 -0.81 18.68
C LEU A 47 11.70 0.32 19.01
N ASN A 48 12.13 1.30 19.80
CA ASN A 48 11.32 2.48 20.11
C ASN A 48 10.87 3.20 18.81
N GLY A 49 9.59 3.58 18.76
CA GLY A 49 8.95 4.19 17.60
C GLY A 49 8.55 5.65 17.79
N GLY A 50 7.59 6.09 16.97
CA GLY A 50 7.18 7.50 16.84
C GLY A 50 6.08 7.99 17.78
N PHE A 51 5.57 7.17 18.70
CA PHE A 51 4.65 7.63 19.76
C PHE A 51 5.42 8.34 20.89
N SER A 52 6.19 9.35 20.52
CA SER A 52 7.00 10.19 21.39
C SER A 52 7.33 11.50 20.68
N GLN A 53 7.56 12.58 21.44
CA GLN A 53 8.01 13.86 20.90
C GLN A 53 9.34 13.76 20.14
N TYR A 54 10.17 12.75 20.45
CA TYR A 54 11.44 12.50 19.79
C TYR A 54 11.59 11.02 19.45
N MET A 55 12.05 10.73 18.23
CA MET A 55 12.36 9.38 17.78
C MET A 55 13.76 9.34 17.16
N LYS A 56 14.52 8.28 17.43
CA LYS A 56 15.79 8.01 16.77
C LYS A 56 15.55 7.16 15.52
N ALA A 57 16.03 7.61 14.36
CA ALA A 57 16.03 6.83 13.11
C ALA A 57 17.42 6.85 12.48
N ASP A 58 17.75 5.83 11.68
CA ASP A 58 18.97 5.80 10.88
C ASP A 58 18.79 6.68 9.64
N SER A 59 19.76 7.55 9.36
CA SER A 59 19.66 8.48 8.23
C SER A 59 19.58 7.80 6.86
N ARG A 60 19.88 6.49 6.76
CA ARG A 60 19.79 5.72 5.51
C ARG A 60 18.37 5.25 5.18
N VAL A 61 17.44 5.35 6.13
CA VAL A 61 16.05 4.89 5.97
C VAL A 61 15.02 6.03 6.08
N VAL A 62 15.49 7.27 6.21
CA VAL A 62 14.65 8.46 6.17
C VAL A 62 14.51 8.99 4.76
N SER A 63 13.35 9.58 4.44
CA SER A 63 13.12 10.35 3.22
C SER A 63 12.71 11.78 3.55
N LYS A 64 13.13 12.74 2.72
CA LYS A 64 12.73 14.14 2.83
C LYS A 64 11.27 14.29 2.44
N VAL A 65 10.53 15.05 3.24
CA VAL A 65 9.13 15.40 3.03
C VAL A 65 9.05 16.86 2.57
N PRO A 66 8.54 17.13 1.36
CA PRO A 66 8.35 18.50 0.87
C PRO A 66 7.40 19.30 1.78
N GLU A 67 7.62 20.61 1.87
CA GLU A 67 6.80 21.48 2.73
C GLU A 67 5.30 21.45 2.40
N LYS A 68 4.98 21.23 1.12
CA LYS A 68 3.59 21.14 0.62
C LYS A 68 2.80 19.95 1.15
N ILE A 69 3.43 18.94 1.75
CA ILE A 69 2.74 17.83 2.41
C ILE A 69 2.63 18.15 3.90
N PRO A 70 1.44 18.30 4.49
CA PRO A 70 1.27 18.47 5.93
C PRO A 70 1.84 17.30 6.75
N TRP A 71 2.14 17.51 8.03
CA TRP A 71 2.80 16.47 8.87
C TRP A 71 1.94 15.23 9.10
N ASP A 72 0.67 15.45 9.43
CA ASP A 72 -0.32 14.39 9.62
C ASP A 72 -0.52 13.58 8.34
N GLN A 73 -0.51 14.25 7.18
CA GLN A 73 -0.57 13.64 5.84
C GLN A 73 0.70 12.86 5.50
N ALA A 74 1.87 13.34 5.92
CA ALA A 74 3.14 12.68 5.64
C ALA A 74 3.34 11.40 6.46
N ALA A 75 2.88 11.36 7.72
CA ALA A 75 3.16 10.25 8.62
C ALA A 75 2.69 8.87 8.09
N PRO A 76 1.46 8.71 7.53
CA PRO A 76 1.00 7.44 6.96
C PRO A 76 1.79 6.97 5.74
N LEU A 77 2.49 7.87 5.04
CA LEU A 77 3.27 7.51 3.84
C LEU A 77 4.39 6.53 4.15
N PHE A 78 4.95 6.59 5.36
CA PHE A 78 6.08 5.76 5.78
C PHE A 78 5.68 4.36 6.29
N CYS A 79 4.38 4.05 6.26
CA CYS A 79 3.85 2.71 6.52
C CYS A 79 2.93 2.31 5.36
N ALA A 80 1.68 2.80 5.34
CA ALA A 80 0.71 2.44 4.31
C ALA A 80 1.16 2.84 2.90
N GLY A 81 1.72 4.05 2.75
CA GLY A 81 2.24 4.50 1.47
C GLY A 81 3.38 3.61 0.97
N ALA A 82 4.38 3.36 1.82
CA ALA A 82 5.54 2.55 1.50
C ALA A 82 5.16 1.10 1.18
N THR A 83 4.18 0.53 1.89
CA THR A 83 3.63 -0.81 1.60
C THR A 83 2.97 -0.85 0.24
N VAL A 84 1.98 0.01 -0.01
CA VAL A 84 1.19 -0.08 -1.26
C VAL A 84 2.01 0.33 -2.48
N TYR A 85 2.94 1.28 -2.34
CA TYR A 85 3.88 1.62 -3.41
C TYR A 85 4.83 0.47 -3.70
N GLY A 86 5.36 -0.21 -2.66
CA GLY A 86 6.15 -1.42 -2.83
C GLY A 86 5.38 -2.53 -3.55
N ALA A 87 4.13 -2.78 -3.17
CA ALA A 87 3.25 -3.77 -3.81
C ALA A 87 2.98 -3.44 -5.29
N LEU A 88 2.76 -2.17 -5.61
CA LEU A 88 2.62 -1.71 -6.99
C LEU A 88 3.88 -1.95 -7.80
N LEU A 89 5.07 -1.69 -7.24
CA LEU A 89 6.34 -1.98 -7.93
C LEU A 89 6.57 -3.48 -8.12
N ALA A 90 6.19 -4.31 -7.16
CA ALA A 90 6.36 -5.76 -7.20
C ALA A 90 5.63 -6.42 -8.36
N ILE A 91 4.48 -5.85 -8.77
CA ILE A 91 3.70 -6.34 -9.91
C ILE A 91 4.13 -5.73 -11.25
N ASP A 92 5.25 -5.00 -11.33
CA ASP A 92 5.77 -4.37 -12.56
C ASP A 92 4.68 -3.56 -13.31
N PRO A 93 4.28 -2.40 -12.77
CA PRO A 93 3.15 -1.63 -13.27
C PRO A 93 3.56 -0.90 -14.55
N LYS A 94 2.70 -0.92 -15.58
CA LYS A 94 2.91 -0.16 -16.82
C LYS A 94 1.76 0.83 -17.07
N PRO A 95 2.05 2.04 -17.58
CA PRO A 95 1.01 2.96 -18.02
C PRO A 95 0.04 2.31 -19.01
N GLY A 96 -1.24 2.67 -18.91
CA GLY A 96 -2.32 2.16 -19.76
C GLY A 96 -2.91 0.80 -19.34
N GLN A 97 -2.21 0.01 -18.52
CA GLN A 97 -2.72 -1.25 -17.97
C GLN A 97 -3.84 -1.03 -16.96
N TRP A 98 -4.72 -2.02 -16.82
CA TRP A 98 -5.73 -2.06 -15.78
C TRP A 98 -5.18 -2.65 -14.48
N CYS A 99 -5.31 -1.90 -13.39
CA CYS A 99 -4.93 -2.30 -12.04
C CYS A 99 -6.16 -2.36 -11.13
N ALA A 100 -6.43 -3.50 -10.51
CA ALA A 100 -7.44 -3.58 -9.45
C ALA A 100 -6.80 -3.38 -8.07
N GLN A 101 -7.41 -2.52 -7.27
CA GLN A 101 -7.13 -2.37 -5.84
C GLN A 101 -8.27 -3.04 -5.08
N VAL A 102 -7.98 -4.14 -4.39
CA VAL A 102 -8.96 -4.91 -3.63
C VAL A 102 -8.81 -4.58 -2.15
N GLY A 103 -9.87 -4.10 -1.50
CA GLY A 103 -9.84 -3.56 -0.15
C GLY A 103 -9.42 -2.08 -0.12
N ILE A 104 -10.38 -1.17 -0.03
CA ILE A 104 -10.19 0.28 0.00
C ILE A 104 -10.31 0.80 1.43
N GLY A 105 -9.32 0.44 2.25
CA GLY A 105 -9.11 0.98 3.60
C GLY A 105 -7.93 1.96 3.65
N GLY A 106 -7.17 1.91 4.75
CA GLY A 106 -5.99 2.75 4.96
C GLY A 106 -4.86 2.59 3.93
N LEU A 107 -4.77 1.45 3.24
CA LEU A 107 -3.78 1.21 2.18
C LEU A 107 -4.38 1.44 0.79
N GLY A 108 -5.53 0.82 0.51
CA GLY A 108 -6.11 0.80 -0.85
C GLY A 108 -6.42 2.17 -1.42
N HIS A 109 -6.83 3.15 -0.60
CA HIS A 109 -7.08 4.52 -1.11
C HIS A 109 -5.81 5.23 -1.59
N LEU A 110 -4.64 4.91 -1.01
CA LEU A 110 -3.34 5.35 -1.53
C LEU A 110 -2.94 4.53 -2.76
N GLY A 111 -3.23 3.23 -2.76
CA GLY A 111 -3.01 2.35 -3.92
C GLY A 111 -3.73 2.83 -5.18
N ILE A 112 -4.98 3.30 -5.05
CA ILE A 112 -5.74 3.92 -6.14
C ILE A 112 -4.96 5.11 -6.71
N GLN A 113 -4.58 6.04 -5.84
CA GLN A 113 -3.94 7.29 -6.24
C GLN A 113 -2.57 7.06 -6.88
N TYR A 114 -1.76 6.15 -6.31
CA TYR A 114 -0.45 5.83 -6.85
C TYR A 114 -0.54 5.09 -8.19
N ALA A 115 -1.47 4.15 -8.35
CA ALA A 115 -1.69 3.51 -9.65
C ALA A 115 -2.15 4.51 -10.73
N LYS A 116 -3.06 5.45 -10.40
CA LYS A 116 -3.46 6.53 -11.32
C LYS A 116 -2.28 7.45 -11.66
N ALA A 117 -1.49 7.85 -10.67
CA ALA A 117 -0.29 8.67 -10.88
C ALA A 117 0.80 7.96 -11.70
N MET A 118 0.86 6.62 -11.67
CA MET A 118 1.70 5.80 -12.55
C MET A 118 1.11 5.62 -13.97
N GLY A 119 -0.01 6.28 -14.28
CA GLY A 119 -0.65 6.25 -15.60
C GLY A 119 -1.48 4.99 -15.86
N MET A 120 -1.83 4.23 -14.83
CA MET A 120 -2.69 3.05 -14.97
C MET A 120 -4.18 3.43 -15.00
N LYS A 121 -5.01 2.53 -15.52
CA LYS A 121 -6.46 2.55 -15.32
C LYS A 121 -6.77 1.75 -14.06
N VAL A 122 -7.61 2.26 -13.17
CA VAL A 122 -7.78 1.71 -11.82
C VAL A 122 -9.21 1.24 -11.59
N ILE A 123 -9.33 0.05 -11.01
CA ILE A 123 -10.57 -0.52 -10.50
C ILE A 123 -10.47 -0.56 -8.98
N ALA A 124 -11.46 -0.04 -8.27
CA ALA A 124 -11.56 -0.14 -6.83
C ALA A 124 -12.62 -1.20 -6.44
N ILE A 125 -12.25 -2.16 -5.60
CA ILE A 125 -13.15 -3.24 -5.16
C ILE A 125 -13.14 -3.29 -3.64
N ASP A 126 -14.30 -3.22 -3.01
CA ASP A 126 -14.45 -3.35 -1.55
C ASP A 126 -15.77 -4.05 -1.22
N ASN A 127 -15.86 -4.73 -0.07
CA ASN A 127 -17.10 -5.33 0.41
C ASN A 127 -17.90 -4.40 1.33
N ARG A 128 -17.38 -3.20 1.61
CA ARG A 128 -18.00 -2.16 2.43
C ARG A 128 -18.31 -0.93 1.60
N LYS A 129 -19.49 -0.35 1.81
CA LYS A 129 -19.90 0.89 1.16
C LYS A 129 -18.97 2.05 1.50
N GLU A 130 -18.46 2.09 2.73
CA GLU A 130 -17.52 3.10 3.22
C GLU A 130 -16.18 3.05 2.46
N GLY A 131 -15.72 1.86 2.07
CA GLY A 131 -14.52 1.71 1.24
C GLY A 131 -14.72 2.27 -0.16
N ILE A 132 -15.90 2.04 -0.76
CA ILE A 132 -16.26 2.63 -2.06
C ILE A 132 -16.43 4.15 -1.97
N ASP A 133 -16.98 4.67 -0.88
CA ASP A 133 -17.08 6.11 -0.65
C ASP A 133 -15.68 6.72 -0.48
N LEU A 134 -14.79 6.05 0.25
CA LEU A 134 -13.40 6.45 0.38
C LEU A 134 -12.67 6.47 -0.97
N ALA A 135 -12.91 5.47 -1.83
CA ALA A 135 -12.37 5.43 -3.20
C ALA A 135 -12.73 6.67 -4.02
N ASN A 136 -13.88 7.30 -3.72
CA ASN A 136 -14.40 8.47 -4.42
C ASN A 136 -14.05 9.82 -3.76
N LYS A 137 -13.49 9.79 -2.55
CA LYS A 137 -13.02 10.98 -1.81
C LYS A 137 -11.59 11.41 -2.18
N VAL A 138 -10.90 10.65 -3.03
CA VAL A 138 -9.57 11.02 -3.55
C VAL A 138 -9.67 12.19 -4.54
N PRO A 139 -8.56 12.90 -4.83
CA PRO A 139 -8.51 13.97 -5.82
C PRO A 139 -9.13 13.55 -7.16
N SER A 140 -9.88 14.45 -7.80
CA SER A 140 -10.74 14.12 -8.95
C SER A 140 -10.02 13.43 -10.11
N HIS A 141 -8.79 13.83 -10.43
CA HIS A 141 -7.95 13.24 -11.48
C HIS A 141 -7.32 11.89 -11.10
N LEU A 142 -7.37 11.54 -9.80
CA LEU A 142 -6.86 10.29 -9.24
C LEU A 142 -7.97 9.31 -8.83
N LYS A 143 -9.23 9.59 -9.18
CA LYS A 143 -10.33 8.66 -8.93
C LYS A 143 -10.17 7.36 -9.72
N PRO A 144 -10.67 6.23 -9.18
CA PRO A 144 -10.70 4.99 -9.94
C PRO A 144 -11.61 5.14 -11.16
N ASP A 145 -11.28 4.45 -12.24
CA ASP A 145 -12.07 4.42 -13.47
C ASP A 145 -13.33 3.54 -13.33
N ARG A 146 -13.30 2.58 -12.40
CA ARG A 146 -14.45 1.74 -12.02
C ARG A 146 -14.46 1.41 -10.53
N THR A 147 -15.64 1.21 -9.97
CA THR A 147 -15.84 0.81 -8.57
C THR A 147 -16.80 -0.37 -8.47
N TYR A 148 -16.50 -1.36 -7.63
CA TYR A 148 -17.36 -2.52 -7.40
C TYR A 148 -17.54 -2.75 -5.90
N LEU A 149 -18.80 -2.71 -5.44
CA LEU A 149 -19.19 -3.16 -4.11
C LEU A 149 -19.48 -4.67 -4.16
N ILE A 150 -18.75 -5.47 -3.38
CA ILE A 150 -18.87 -6.94 -3.30
C ILE A 150 -19.34 -7.37 -1.90
N ASP A 151 -20.46 -6.82 -1.46
CA ASP A 151 -21.05 -7.03 -0.11
C ASP A 151 -21.88 -8.32 0.02
N SER A 152 -21.97 -9.12 -1.04
CA SER A 152 -22.69 -10.39 -1.11
C SER A 152 -21.98 -11.35 -2.08
N PRO A 153 -22.16 -12.68 -1.92
CA PRO A 153 -21.62 -13.66 -2.86
C PRO A 153 -22.05 -13.42 -4.31
N GLU A 154 -23.29 -12.98 -4.53
CA GLU A 154 -23.83 -12.66 -5.85
C GLU A 154 -23.13 -11.43 -6.46
N ALA A 155 -22.88 -10.39 -5.65
CA ALA A 155 -22.16 -9.20 -6.10
C ALA A 155 -20.67 -9.52 -6.40
N GLU A 156 -20.04 -10.34 -5.56
CA GLU A 156 -18.68 -10.83 -5.80
C GLU A 156 -18.59 -11.62 -7.11
N GLN A 157 -19.50 -12.57 -7.32
CA GLN A 157 -19.54 -13.36 -8.55
C GLN A 157 -19.75 -12.48 -9.78
N LYS A 158 -20.72 -11.55 -9.73
CA LYS A 158 -20.99 -10.62 -10.83
C LYS A 158 -19.77 -9.75 -11.16
N CYS A 159 -19.09 -9.23 -10.13
CA CYS A 159 -17.85 -8.47 -10.31
C CYS A 159 -16.78 -9.29 -11.04
N ALA A 160 -16.56 -10.54 -10.62
CA ALA A 160 -15.57 -11.41 -11.25
C ALA A 160 -15.92 -11.72 -12.71
N GLU A 161 -17.18 -12.03 -13.00
CA GLU A 161 -17.64 -12.33 -14.37
C GLU A 161 -17.49 -11.12 -15.30
N GLU A 162 -17.88 -9.93 -14.85
CA GLU A 162 -17.75 -8.70 -15.65
C GLU A 162 -16.27 -8.38 -15.94
N LEU A 163 -15.42 -8.42 -14.91
CA LEU A 163 -14.00 -8.10 -15.07
C LEU A 163 -13.28 -9.14 -15.94
N MET A 164 -13.64 -10.43 -15.82
CA MET A 164 -13.04 -11.51 -16.61
C MET A 164 -13.27 -11.35 -18.12
N GLY A 165 -14.42 -10.79 -18.52
CA GLY A 165 -14.76 -10.55 -19.93
C GLY A 165 -14.39 -9.16 -20.46
N SER A 166 -13.72 -8.31 -19.68
CA SER A 166 -13.55 -6.89 -19.98
C SER A 166 -12.15 -6.50 -20.51
N PHE A 167 -12.06 -5.23 -20.93
CA PHE A 167 -10.85 -4.43 -21.17
C PHE A 167 -10.06 -4.70 -22.45
N TYR A 168 -10.07 -5.93 -22.98
CA TYR A 168 -9.31 -6.32 -24.17
C TYR A 168 -10.09 -7.29 -25.04
N ASP A 169 -10.08 -7.10 -26.36
CA ASP A 169 -10.75 -8.01 -27.32
C ASP A 169 -10.11 -9.41 -27.32
N THR A 170 -8.79 -9.47 -27.13
CA THR A 170 -8.02 -10.70 -26.98
C THR A 170 -7.35 -10.74 -25.62
N ASN A 171 -7.46 -11.87 -24.91
CA ASN A 171 -6.98 -12.04 -23.53
C ASN A 171 -7.61 -11.01 -22.56
N PRO A 172 -8.94 -11.05 -22.36
CA PRO A 172 -9.64 -10.13 -21.46
C PRO A 172 -9.24 -10.37 -19.99
N GLY A 173 -9.58 -9.39 -19.15
CA GLY A 173 -9.25 -9.40 -17.73
C GLY A 173 -8.31 -8.26 -17.32
N VAL A 174 -8.03 -8.21 -16.03
CA VAL A 174 -7.21 -7.18 -15.40
C VAL A 174 -5.73 -7.56 -15.51
N ASP A 175 -4.84 -6.60 -15.79
CA ASP A 175 -3.40 -6.86 -15.92
C ASP A 175 -2.70 -7.06 -14.57
N ARG A 176 -3.11 -6.26 -13.58
CA ARG A 176 -2.42 -6.06 -12.31
C ARG A 176 -3.40 -6.00 -11.15
N ILE A 177 -3.08 -6.63 -10.02
CA ILE A 177 -3.95 -6.60 -8.83
C ILE A 177 -3.10 -6.36 -7.59
N VAL A 178 -3.54 -5.47 -6.71
CA VAL A 178 -3.02 -5.34 -5.35
C VAL A 178 -4.16 -5.64 -4.38
N ILE A 179 -3.94 -6.63 -3.50
CA ILE A 179 -4.88 -6.99 -2.43
C ILE A 179 -4.40 -6.34 -1.14
N ASN A 180 -5.24 -5.45 -0.59
CA ASN A 180 -4.98 -4.62 0.58
C ASN A 180 -5.85 -5.03 1.79
N ALA A 181 -6.44 -6.22 1.76
CA ALA A 181 -7.33 -6.75 2.79
C ALA A 181 -6.91 -8.17 3.17
N GLU A 182 -7.12 -8.54 4.44
CA GLU A 182 -6.60 -9.77 5.03
C GLU A 182 -7.51 -11.02 4.84
N ALA A 183 -8.38 -11.02 3.83
CA ALA A 183 -9.33 -12.13 3.63
C ALA A 183 -8.71 -13.26 2.75
N PRO A 184 -8.60 -14.51 3.25
CA PRO A 184 -7.84 -15.58 2.58
C PRO A 184 -8.32 -15.97 1.18
N HIS A 185 -9.61 -15.80 0.90
CA HIS A 185 -10.23 -16.16 -0.38
C HIS A 185 -9.93 -15.15 -1.50
N LEU A 186 -9.42 -13.94 -1.18
CA LEU A 186 -9.28 -12.85 -2.14
C LEU A 186 -8.29 -13.15 -3.27
N ILE A 187 -7.30 -14.01 -3.04
CA ILE A 187 -6.39 -14.45 -4.10
C ILE A 187 -7.15 -15.27 -5.15
N LYS A 188 -7.88 -16.32 -4.73
CA LYS A 188 -8.71 -17.12 -5.64
C LYS A 188 -9.78 -16.28 -6.34
N PHE A 189 -10.43 -15.37 -5.62
CA PHE A 189 -11.35 -14.41 -6.22
C PHE A 189 -10.67 -13.59 -7.32
N SER A 190 -9.50 -13.02 -7.04
CA SER A 190 -8.71 -12.21 -7.97
C SER A 190 -8.22 -12.99 -9.19
N GLN A 191 -7.83 -14.26 -9.02
CA GLN A 191 -7.37 -15.13 -10.12
C GLN A 191 -8.45 -15.36 -11.19
N LYS A 192 -9.75 -15.25 -10.86
CA LYS A 192 -10.84 -15.40 -11.81
C LYS A 192 -10.74 -14.38 -12.95
N PHE A 193 -10.53 -13.11 -12.59
CA PHE A 193 -10.50 -12.00 -13.54
C PHE A 193 -9.10 -11.45 -13.86
N LEU A 194 -8.05 -11.96 -13.22
CA LEU A 194 -6.68 -11.69 -13.64
C LEU A 194 -6.42 -12.36 -15.00
N ARG A 195 -5.97 -11.58 -15.99
CA ARG A 195 -5.74 -12.04 -17.36
C ARG A 195 -4.57 -13.04 -17.45
N LYS A 196 -4.38 -13.66 -18.62
CA LYS A 196 -3.18 -14.48 -18.89
C LYS A 196 -1.92 -13.62 -18.85
N GLY A 197 -0.89 -14.07 -18.13
CA GLY A 197 0.35 -13.34 -17.86
C GLY A 197 0.20 -12.20 -16.83
N GLY A 198 -0.97 -12.07 -16.21
CA GLY A 198 -1.23 -11.06 -15.20
C GLY A 198 -0.46 -11.30 -13.89
N GLN A 199 -0.30 -10.25 -13.08
CA GLN A 199 0.40 -10.33 -11.81
C GLN A 199 -0.46 -9.76 -10.68
N LEU A 200 -0.45 -10.42 -9.52
CA LEU A 200 -1.07 -9.92 -8.31
C LEU A 200 -0.05 -9.88 -7.15
N SER A 201 -0.20 -8.88 -6.29
CA SER A 201 0.50 -8.78 -5.00
C SER A 201 -0.49 -8.74 -3.86
N ASP A 202 -0.24 -9.54 -2.83
CA ASP A 202 -0.98 -9.49 -1.57
C ASP A 202 -0.18 -8.76 -0.49
N VAL A 203 -0.81 -7.80 0.18
CA VAL A 203 -0.28 -7.10 1.36
C VAL A 203 -1.21 -7.21 2.57
N GLY A 204 -2.25 -8.07 2.50
CA GLY A 204 -3.23 -8.25 3.56
C GLY A 204 -2.71 -9.00 4.79
N LEU A 205 -1.78 -9.95 4.63
CA LEU A 205 -1.16 -10.73 5.71
C LEU A 205 -2.17 -11.29 6.76
N PRO A 206 -3.06 -12.23 6.37
CA PRO A 206 -3.98 -12.89 7.31
C PRO A 206 -3.25 -13.53 8.49
N SER A 207 -3.68 -13.21 9.72
CA SER A 207 -3.01 -13.66 10.95
C SER A 207 -3.30 -15.11 11.37
N THR A 208 -4.35 -15.73 10.82
CA THR A 208 -4.89 -17.01 11.31
C THR A 208 -5.00 -18.11 10.27
N SER A 209 -4.67 -17.84 9.01
CA SER A 209 -4.81 -18.81 7.91
C SER A 209 -3.88 -18.51 6.74
N ASN A 210 -3.59 -19.55 5.95
CA ASN A 210 -2.91 -19.41 4.68
C ASN A 210 -3.92 -19.00 3.59
N PHE A 211 -3.45 -18.28 2.57
CA PHE A 211 -4.26 -18.07 1.38
C PHE A 211 -4.32 -19.33 0.52
N GLU A 212 -5.41 -19.47 -0.24
CA GLU A 212 -5.55 -20.52 -1.24
C GLU A 212 -5.27 -19.97 -2.64
N VAL A 213 -4.71 -20.81 -3.52
CA VAL A 213 -4.45 -20.50 -4.93
C VAL A 213 -5.13 -21.54 -5.81
N ASP A 214 -5.76 -21.11 -6.90
CA ASP A 214 -6.22 -22.01 -7.95
C ASP A 214 -5.04 -22.40 -8.87
N PRO A 215 -4.61 -23.69 -8.88
CA PRO A 215 -3.49 -24.14 -9.70
C PRO A 215 -3.78 -24.06 -11.19
N PHE A 216 -5.05 -24.14 -11.63
CA PHE A 216 -5.38 -24.04 -13.05
C PHE A 216 -5.17 -22.61 -13.55
N SER A 217 -5.72 -21.62 -12.85
CA SER A 217 -5.45 -20.22 -13.17
C SER A 217 -3.97 -19.88 -13.06
N LEU A 218 -3.25 -20.43 -12.06
CA LEU A 218 -1.81 -20.19 -11.94
C LEU A 218 -1.03 -20.70 -13.17
N ASN A 219 -1.23 -21.97 -13.54
CA ASN A 219 -0.42 -22.62 -14.57
C ASN A 219 -0.92 -22.35 -16.00
N PHE A 220 -2.21 -22.50 -16.29
CA PHE A 220 -2.74 -22.34 -17.66
C PHE A 220 -2.87 -20.88 -18.11
N LYS A 221 -2.98 -19.94 -17.16
CA LYS A 221 -2.95 -18.51 -17.47
C LYS A 221 -1.57 -17.90 -17.20
N GLU A 222 -0.60 -18.67 -16.72
CA GLU A 222 0.75 -18.18 -16.33
C GLU A 222 0.68 -16.93 -15.44
N GLN A 223 -0.24 -16.94 -14.48
CA GLN A 223 -0.39 -15.85 -13.53
C GLN A 223 0.79 -15.84 -12.56
N LYS A 224 1.15 -14.66 -12.06
CA LYS A 224 2.16 -14.51 -11.00
C LYS A 224 1.52 -13.98 -9.74
N ILE A 225 1.86 -14.62 -8.62
CA ILE A 225 1.54 -14.17 -7.28
C ILE A 225 2.86 -13.78 -6.63
N CYS A 226 2.96 -12.54 -6.17
CA CYS A 226 4.17 -12.00 -5.56
C CYS A 226 3.84 -11.26 -4.26
N GLY A 227 4.86 -10.91 -3.49
CA GLY A 227 4.70 -10.13 -2.27
C GLY A 227 5.92 -9.25 -2.04
N GLN A 228 5.68 -8.07 -1.51
CA GLN A 228 6.71 -7.14 -1.08
C GLN A 228 6.20 -6.36 0.15
N LEU A 229 6.90 -6.48 1.28
CA LEU A 229 6.46 -5.91 2.55
C LEU A 229 6.31 -4.38 2.50
N ILE A 230 7.39 -3.70 2.08
CA ILE A 230 7.44 -2.24 1.87
C ILE A 230 8.44 -1.91 0.76
N CYS A 231 8.40 -0.68 0.26
CA CYS A 231 9.41 -0.15 -0.64
C CYS A 231 10.78 0.06 0.07
N THR A 232 11.86 0.06 -0.70
CA THR A 232 13.22 0.41 -0.22
C THR A 232 13.32 1.90 0.14
N PRO A 233 14.32 2.37 0.92
CA PRO A 233 14.48 3.80 1.20
C PRO A 233 14.52 4.68 -0.03
N LYS A 234 15.21 4.25 -1.09
CA LYS A 234 15.24 4.97 -2.36
C LYS A 234 13.85 5.07 -2.99
N GLN A 235 13.14 3.94 -3.07
CA GLN A 235 11.77 3.91 -3.59
C GLN A 235 10.81 4.71 -2.70
N CYS A 236 11.07 4.82 -1.39
CA CYS A 236 10.29 5.65 -0.49
C CYS A 236 10.44 7.14 -0.84
N GLN A 237 11.65 7.60 -1.15
CA GLN A 237 11.87 8.96 -1.63
C GLN A 237 11.14 9.22 -2.96
N ASP A 238 11.17 8.25 -3.88
CA ASP A 238 10.43 8.32 -5.15
C ASP A 238 8.91 8.38 -4.92
N MET A 239 8.40 7.58 -3.99
CA MET A 239 6.99 7.61 -3.58
C MET A 239 6.59 8.96 -2.99
N VAL A 240 7.39 9.52 -2.07
CA VAL A 240 7.10 10.85 -1.50
C VAL A 240 7.04 11.89 -2.61
N LYS A 241 7.96 11.84 -3.58
CA LYS A 241 7.94 12.75 -4.74
C LYS A 241 6.68 12.56 -5.60
N LEU A 242 6.33 11.32 -5.94
CA LEU A 242 5.14 10.99 -6.73
C LEU A 242 3.87 11.49 -6.02
N HIS A 243 3.75 11.24 -4.71
CA HIS A 243 2.64 11.70 -3.88
C HIS A 243 2.51 13.23 -3.95
N ALA A 244 3.62 13.93 -3.73
CA ALA A 244 3.65 15.38 -3.72
C ALA A 244 3.33 16.01 -5.09
N ASP A 245 3.84 15.43 -6.18
CA ASP A 245 3.75 16.01 -7.52
C ASP A 245 2.40 15.78 -8.19
N ASN A 246 1.70 14.71 -7.81
CA ASN A 246 0.36 14.41 -8.31
C ASN A 246 -0.74 14.96 -7.40
N GLY A 247 -0.38 15.60 -6.28
CA GLY A 247 -1.34 16.08 -5.30
C GLY A 247 -2.14 14.94 -4.68
N CYS A 248 -1.51 13.80 -4.43
CA CYS A 248 -2.13 12.71 -3.68
C CYS A 248 -2.42 13.16 -2.24
N GLU A 249 -3.41 12.55 -1.61
CA GLU A 249 -3.86 12.87 -0.27
C GLU A 249 -4.11 11.59 0.54
N VAL A 250 -3.83 11.64 1.84
CA VAL A 250 -4.22 10.60 2.78
C VAL A 250 -5.56 10.99 3.41
N TRP A 251 -6.52 10.08 3.41
CA TRP A 251 -7.72 10.28 4.20
C TRP A 251 -7.40 10.03 5.68
N ILE A 252 -7.31 11.12 6.43
CA ILE A 252 -7.16 11.09 7.89
C ILE A 252 -8.53 11.36 8.48
N GLU A 253 -9.12 10.35 9.11
CA GLU A 253 -10.43 10.49 9.74
C GLU A 253 -10.36 11.37 10.98
N LYS A 254 -9.29 11.21 11.77
CA LYS A 254 -9.08 12.02 12.98
C LYS A 254 -7.60 12.11 13.38
N ASN A 255 -7.22 13.31 13.79
CA ASN A 255 -5.98 13.58 14.51
C ASN A 255 -6.23 13.52 16.02
N TYR A 256 -5.27 12.94 16.74
CA TYR A 256 -5.31 12.75 18.19
C TYR A 256 -4.08 13.38 18.83
N SER A 257 -4.26 13.98 20.00
CA SER A 257 -3.12 14.35 20.85
C SER A 257 -2.56 13.14 21.59
N VAL A 258 -1.39 13.29 22.22
CA VAL A 258 -0.76 12.25 23.05
C VAL A 258 -1.68 11.85 24.21
N GLU A 259 -2.38 12.81 24.81
CA GLU A 259 -3.30 12.59 25.92
C GLU A 259 -4.49 11.70 25.51
N GLN A 260 -4.84 11.67 24.23
CA GLN A 260 -5.94 10.90 23.68
C GLN A 260 -5.52 9.53 23.13
N THR A 261 -4.33 9.02 23.47
CA THR A 261 -3.80 7.74 22.97
C THR A 261 -4.79 6.57 23.18
N ASN A 262 -5.45 6.50 24.34
CA ASN A 262 -6.42 5.43 24.61
C ASN A 262 -7.67 5.54 23.73
N GLU A 263 -8.16 6.75 23.49
CA GLU A 263 -9.29 7.00 22.57
C GLU A 263 -8.91 6.64 21.13
N MET A 264 -7.69 6.98 20.71
CA MET A 264 -7.15 6.61 19.40
C MET A 264 -7.10 5.09 19.24
N LEU A 265 -6.66 4.35 20.27
CA LEU A 265 -6.59 2.89 20.25
C LEU A 265 -7.98 2.25 20.11
N GLU A 266 -8.96 2.73 20.86
CA GLU A 266 -10.33 2.21 20.77
C GLU A 266 -10.98 2.54 19.43
N HIS A 267 -10.73 3.74 18.89
CA HIS A 267 -11.16 4.08 17.54
C HIS A 267 -10.47 3.20 16.48
N TYR A 268 -9.17 2.95 16.61
CA TYR A 268 -8.42 2.11 15.67
C TYR A 268 -8.99 0.68 15.57
N LYS A 269 -9.49 0.14 16.68
CA LYS A 269 -10.14 -1.19 16.72
C LYS A 269 -11.57 -1.19 16.17
N SER A 270 -12.16 -0.02 15.93
CA SER A 270 -13.51 0.08 15.39
C SER A 270 -13.57 -0.42 13.95
N LYS A 271 -14.59 -1.24 13.65
CA LYS A 271 -14.88 -1.70 12.27
C LYS A 271 -15.33 -0.56 11.34
N GLN A 272 -15.69 0.59 11.90
CA GLN A 272 -16.17 1.76 11.16
C GLN A 272 -15.05 2.69 10.70
N LEU A 273 -13.79 2.44 11.13
CA LEU A 273 -12.65 3.26 10.75
C LEU A 273 -12.50 3.34 9.22
N GLN A 274 -12.37 4.57 8.71
CA GLN A 274 -12.10 4.92 7.33
C GLN A 274 -10.70 5.53 7.21
N GLY A 275 -9.89 5.02 6.29
CA GLY A 275 -8.55 5.57 6.02
C GLY A 275 -7.59 5.41 7.20
N ARG A 276 -7.14 6.52 7.78
CA ARG A 276 -6.09 6.57 8.81
C ARG A 276 -6.48 7.43 10.00
N VAL A 277 -5.92 7.12 11.17
CA VAL A 277 -5.83 8.04 12.31
C VAL A 277 -4.37 8.43 12.51
N CYS A 278 -4.14 9.64 13.02
CA CYS A 278 -2.79 10.14 13.28
C CYS A 278 -2.68 10.70 14.69
N MET A 279 -1.51 10.53 15.31
CA MET A 279 -1.14 11.24 16.53
C MET A 279 -0.32 12.48 16.16
N VAL A 280 -0.68 13.63 16.73
CA VAL A 280 -0.01 14.92 16.49
C VAL A 280 0.52 15.49 17.80
N PHE A 281 1.60 16.27 17.71
CA PHE A 281 2.35 16.87 18.81
C PHE A 281 2.44 18.39 18.65
#